data_AF-A0A842M029-F1
#
_entry.id   AF-A0A842M029-F1
#
_cell.length_a   1.000
_cell.length_b   1.000
_cell.length_c   1.000
_cell.angle_alpha   90.00
_cell.angle_beta   90.00
_cell.angle_gamma   90.00
#
_symmetry.space_group_name_H-M   'P 1'
#
loop_
_entity.id
_entity.type
_entity.pdbx_description
1 polymer ?
#
loop_
_entity_poly.entity_id
_entity_poly.type
_entity_poly.pdbx_seq_one_letter_code
_entity_poly.pdbx_strand_id
1 'polypeptide(L)'
;MNLSNEEDVFSILIESEGISLLCTPGKIEMSIERSARDDLIEHAIMSIASVDSSVSMELEIYCDYDEIEHHAGKGYKIMAYKRVDEKYRVSYSIPFSKDEALRNLIRDV
;
A
#
# COMPACT_ATOMS: atom_id res chain seq x y z
N MET A 1 -16.35 23.72 -29.70
CA MET A 1 -14.94 23.82 -29.28
C MET A 1 -14.84 23.09 -27.95
N ASN A 2 -14.53 21.79 -27.97
CA ASN A 2 -14.35 21.02 -26.74
C ASN A 2 -12.86 21.04 -26.41
N LEU A 3 -12.50 21.71 -25.32
CA LEU A 3 -11.19 21.61 -24.71
C LEU A 3 -11.16 20.28 -23.94
N SER A 4 -10.71 19.22 -24.59
CA SER A 4 -10.11 18.10 -23.86
C SER A 4 -8.80 18.62 -23.29
N ASN A 5 -8.84 19.15 -22.07
CA ASN A 5 -7.64 19.29 -21.26
C ASN A 5 -7.20 17.87 -20.89
N GLU A 6 -6.45 17.22 -21.79
CA GLU A 6 -5.46 16.24 -21.35
C GLU A 6 -4.39 17.06 -20.64
N GLU A 7 -4.49 17.19 -19.32
CA GLU A 7 -3.35 17.61 -18.54
C GLU A 7 -2.24 16.59 -18.80
N ASP A 8 -1.07 17.05 -19.25
CA ASP A 8 0.14 16.24 -19.30
C ASP A 8 0.46 15.80 -17.86
N VAL A 9 -0.11 14.68 -17.42
CA VAL A 9 0.20 14.09 -16.11
C VAL A 9 1.59 13.48 -16.22
N PHE A 10 2.59 14.23 -15.76
CA PHE A 10 3.95 13.73 -15.63
C PHE A 10 3.96 12.51 -14.71
N SER A 11 4.37 11.36 -15.22
CA SER A 11 4.50 10.14 -14.44
C SER A 11 5.91 9.58 -14.53
N ILE A 12 6.37 8.97 -13.44
CA ILE A 12 7.62 8.23 -13.37
C ILE A 12 7.28 6.78 -13.04
N LEU A 13 7.68 5.86 -13.92
CA LEU A 13 7.61 4.42 -13.68
C LEU A 13 9.02 3.91 -13.33
N ILE A 14 9.13 3.22 -12.19
CA ILE A 14 10.35 2.53 -11.75
C ILE A 14 9.99 1.06 -11.57
N GLU A 15 10.72 0.16 -12.24
CA GLU A 15 10.51 -1.29 -12.15
C GLU A 15 11.81 -1.98 -11.74
N SER A 16 11.72 -2.93 -10.82
CA SER A 16 12.86 -3.73 -10.37
C SER A 16 12.39 -5.04 -9.74
N GLU A 17 12.88 -6.17 -10.23
CA GLU A 17 12.75 -7.51 -9.61
C GLU A 17 11.35 -7.82 -9.04
N GLY A 18 10.28 -7.55 -9.81
CA GLY A 18 8.90 -7.82 -9.40
C GLY A 18 8.23 -6.71 -8.59
N ILE A 19 8.87 -5.55 -8.43
CA ILE A 19 8.26 -4.35 -7.84
C ILE A 19 8.13 -3.29 -8.93
N SER A 20 6.97 -2.64 -9.01
CA SER A 20 6.81 -1.41 -9.80
C SER A 20 6.28 -0.26 -8.95
N LEU A 21 6.82 0.93 -9.17
CA LEU A 21 6.38 2.19 -8.59
C LEU A 21 5.92 3.12 -9.71
N LEU A 22 4.65 3.48 -9.70
CA LEU A 22 4.10 4.51 -10.58
C LEU A 22 3.87 5.78 -9.74
N CYS A 23 4.69 6.78 -9.97
CA CYS A 23 4.60 8.08 -9.31
C CYS A 23 3.89 9.07 -10.23
N THR A 24 2.86 9.72 -9.70
CA THR A 24 2.14 10.83 -10.32
C THR A 24 2.06 12.00 -9.33
N PRO A 25 1.70 13.23 -9.74
CA PRO A 25 1.53 14.33 -8.82
C PRO A 25 0.49 13.98 -7.74
N GLY A 26 0.94 13.86 -6.49
CA GLY A 26 0.08 13.56 -5.34
C GLY A 26 -0.22 12.08 -5.09
N LYS A 27 0.32 11.13 -5.87
CA LYS A 27 0.11 9.68 -5.64
C LYS A 27 1.31 8.84 -6.05
N ILE A 28 1.68 7.89 -5.19
CA ILE A 28 2.60 6.79 -5.51
C ILE A 28 1.79 5.51 -5.45
N GLU A 29 1.76 4.75 -6.54
CA GLU A 29 1.22 3.40 -6.59
C GLU A 29 2.37 2.40 -6.59
N MET A 30 2.33 1.43 -5.68
CA MET A 30 3.31 0.34 -5.63
C MET A 30 2.60 -0.97 -5.96
N SER A 31 3.11 -1.68 -6.96
CA SER A 31 2.68 -3.05 -7.28
C SER A 31 3.79 -4.03 -6.93
N ILE A 32 3.42 -5.14 -6.31
CA ILE A 32 4.33 -6.20 -5.86
C ILE A 32 3.89 -7.50 -6.51
N GLU A 33 4.74 -8.07 -7.34
CA GLU A 33 4.59 -9.41 -7.87
C GLU A 33 4.98 -10.46 -6.84
N ARG A 34 4.41 -11.67 -6.94
CA ARG A 34 4.73 -12.78 -6.03
C ARG A 34 6.20 -13.21 -6.01
N SER A 35 6.96 -12.85 -7.05
CA SER A 35 8.40 -13.13 -7.16
C SER A 35 9.29 -12.04 -6.58
N ALA A 36 8.72 -10.93 -6.11
CA ALA A 36 9.47 -9.88 -5.46
C ALA A 36 10.16 -10.39 -4.20
N ARG A 37 11.37 -9.90 -3.94
CA ARG A 37 12.12 -10.26 -2.75
C ARG A 37 11.72 -9.38 -1.57
N ASP A 38 11.55 -9.98 -0.41
CA ASP A 38 11.18 -9.31 0.84
C ASP A 38 12.09 -8.11 1.16
N ASP A 39 13.40 -8.25 0.91
CA ASP A 39 14.37 -7.19 1.19
C ASP A 39 14.22 -5.95 0.27
N LEU A 40 13.77 -6.16 -0.97
CA LEU A 40 13.46 -5.07 -1.90
C LEU A 40 12.14 -4.39 -1.56
N ILE A 41 11.12 -5.16 -1.14
CA ILE A 41 9.83 -4.63 -0.69
C ILE A 41 10.06 -3.75 0.55
N GLU A 42 10.81 -4.26 1.52
CA GLU A 42 11.23 -3.51 2.71
C GLU A 42 11.97 -2.25 2.32
N HIS A 43 12.98 -2.35 1.45
CA HIS A 43 13.74 -1.17 1.05
C HIS A 43 12.89 -0.11 0.36
N ALA A 44 11.95 -0.50 -0.51
CA ALA A 44 11.06 0.43 -1.20
C ALA A 44 10.13 1.14 -0.21
N ILE A 45 9.43 0.39 0.64
CA ILE A 45 8.50 0.95 1.65
C ILE A 45 9.23 1.88 2.61
N MET A 46 10.38 1.44 3.14
CA MET A 46 11.17 2.24 4.09
C MET A 46 11.77 3.48 3.43
N SER A 47 12.15 3.40 2.15
CA SER A 47 12.65 4.57 1.41
C SER A 47 11.56 5.63 1.26
N ILE A 48 10.33 5.24 0.90
CA ILE A 48 9.20 6.19 0.80
C ILE A 48 8.89 6.78 2.19
N ALA A 49 8.83 5.95 3.23
CA ALA A 49 8.61 6.40 4.61
C ALA A 49 9.68 7.36 5.13
N SER A 50 10.93 7.20 4.68
CA SER A 50 12.03 8.09 5.07
C SER A 50 11.94 9.48 4.46
N VAL A 51 11.28 9.62 3.29
CA VAL A 51 11.08 10.91 2.62
C VAL A 51 9.97 11.70 3.30
N ASP A 52 8.85 11.04 3.61
CA ASP A 52 7.73 11.64 4.34
C ASP A 52 7.04 10.58 5.20
N SER A 53 7.23 10.67 6.52
CA SER A 53 6.61 9.75 7.49
C SER A 53 5.18 10.13 7.86
N SER A 54 4.68 11.28 7.39
CA SER A 54 3.30 11.72 7.62
C SER A 54 2.28 10.99 6.73
N VAL A 55 2.75 10.34 5.66
CA VAL A 55 1.91 9.61 4.71
C VAL A 55 1.45 8.26 5.29
N SER A 56 0.41 7.70 4.67
CA SER A 56 -0.07 6.35 4.94
C SER A 56 -0.27 5.57 3.66
N MET A 57 0.03 4.28 3.68
CA MET A 57 -0.31 3.37 2.58
C MET A 57 -1.70 2.78 2.78
N GLU A 58 -2.49 2.74 1.71
CA GLU A 58 -3.74 1.99 1.70
C GLU A 58 -3.47 0.55 1.27
N LEU A 59 -3.90 -0.41 2.09
CA LEU A 59 -3.76 -1.84 1.83
C LEU A 59 -5.13 -2.50 1.83
N GLU A 60 -5.41 -3.31 0.81
CA GLU A 60 -6.64 -4.10 0.74
C GLU A 60 -6.36 -5.58 0.99
N ILE A 61 -7.07 -6.18 1.94
CA ILE A 61 -6.92 -7.60 2.31
C ILE A 61 -8.29 -8.30 2.23
N TYR A 62 -8.28 -9.54 1.75
CA TYR A 62 -9.43 -10.45 1.79
C TYR A 62 -9.24 -11.48 2.90
N CYS A 63 -9.95 -11.33 4.02
CA CYS A 63 -9.73 -12.11 5.23
C CYS A 63 -11.05 -12.57 5.89
N ASP A 64 -10.97 -13.46 6.87
CA ASP A 64 -12.11 -13.84 7.72
C ASP A 64 -12.41 -12.72 8.75
N TYR A 65 -13.60 -12.75 9.37
CA TYR A 65 -14.04 -11.66 10.27
C TYR A 65 -13.14 -11.51 11.51
N ASP A 66 -12.66 -12.62 12.05
CA ASP A 66 -11.76 -12.68 13.20
C ASP A 66 -10.35 -12.18 12.89
N GLU A 67 -9.93 -12.27 11.62
CA GLU A 67 -8.64 -11.75 11.16
C GLU A 67 -8.62 -10.21 11.04
N ILE A 68 -9.79 -9.55 11.01
CA ILE A 68 -9.87 -8.09 10.89
C ILE A 68 -9.18 -7.39 12.07
N GLU A 69 -9.52 -7.82 13.28
CA GLU A 69 -8.92 -7.28 14.52
C GLU A 69 -7.46 -7.73 14.67
N HIS A 70 -7.09 -8.89 14.12
CA HIS A 70 -5.70 -9.34 14.11
C HIS A 70 -4.79 -8.36 13.36
N HIS A 71 -5.21 -7.92 12.17
CA HIS A 71 -4.49 -6.91 11.39
C HIS A 71 -4.52 -5.52 12.06
N ALA A 72 -5.64 -5.13 12.68
CA ALA A 72 -5.69 -3.89 13.45
C ALA A 72 -4.68 -3.88 14.61
N GLY A 73 -4.52 -5.02 15.29
CA GLY A 73 -3.52 -5.25 16.34
C GLY A 73 -2.07 -5.06 15.89
N LYS A 74 -1.77 -5.21 14.60
CA LYS A 74 -0.44 -4.95 14.01
C LYS A 74 -0.14 -3.46 13.81
N GLY A 75 -1.08 -2.59 14.16
CA GLY A 75 -0.96 -1.14 14.01
C GLY A 75 -1.62 -0.58 12.73
N TYR A 76 -2.32 -1.43 11.97
CA TYR A 76 -3.09 -1.02 10.79
C TYR A 76 -4.38 -0.35 11.24
N LYS A 77 -4.81 0.72 10.56
CA LYS A 77 -6.09 1.39 10.83
C LYS A 77 -7.15 0.87 9.87
N ILE A 78 -8.22 0.27 10.39
CA ILE A 78 -9.36 -0.13 9.56
C ILE A 78 -10.02 1.14 9.00
N MET A 79 -10.08 1.25 7.68
CA MET A 79 -10.76 2.35 6.99
C MET A 79 -12.19 1.96 6.60
N ALA A 80 -12.35 0.75 6.07
CA ALA A 80 -13.64 0.20 5.69
C ALA A 80 -13.54 -1.33 5.61
N TYR A 81 -14.65 -2.02 5.80
CA TYR A 81 -14.78 -3.43 5.47
C TYR A 81 -16.16 -3.73 4.92
N LYS A 82 -16.25 -4.72 4.03
CA LYS A 82 -17.51 -5.26 3.54
C LYS A 82 -17.42 -6.76 3.36
N ARG A 83 -18.52 -7.47 3.60
CA ARG A 83 -18.62 -8.89 3.30
C ARG A 83 -18.63 -9.08 1.78
N VAL A 84 -17.78 -9.98 1.29
CA VAL A 84 -17.71 -10.44 -0.10
C VAL A 84 -17.73 -11.97 -0.04
N ASP A 85 -18.85 -12.55 -0.46
CA ASP A 85 -19.15 -13.98 -0.31
C ASP A 85 -19.03 -14.45 1.15
N GLU A 86 -18.12 -15.38 1.44
CA GLU A 86 -17.86 -15.91 2.79
C GLU A 86 -16.75 -15.16 3.54
N LYS A 87 -16.10 -14.18 2.90
CA LYS A 87 -14.99 -13.41 3.46
C LYS A 87 -15.32 -11.93 3.60
N TYR A 88 -14.36 -11.17 4.10
CA TYR A 88 -14.40 -9.73 4.19
C TYR A 88 -13.29 -9.13 3.34
N ARG A 89 -13.66 -8.16 2.50
CA ARG A 89 -12.71 -7.24 1.88
C ARG A 89 -12.54 -6.06 2.82
N VAL A 90 -11.33 -5.85 3.32
CA VAL A 90 -11.01 -4.80 4.29
C VAL A 90 -9.95 -3.88 3.71
N SER A 91 -10.21 -2.58 3.78
CA SER A 91 -9.26 -1.53 3.45
C SER A 91 -8.63 -1.02 4.75
N TYR A 92 -7.31 -1.08 4.82
CA TYR A 92 -6.51 -0.58 5.94
C TYR A 92 -5.69 0.63 5.51
N SER A 93 -5.45 1.55 6.44
CA SER A 93 -4.44 2.61 6.33
C SER A 93 -3.28 2.28 7.26
N ILE A 94 -2.07 2.18 6.69
CA ILE A 94 -0.84 1.86 7.40
C ILE A 94 0.00 3.13 7.50
N PRO A 95 0.08 3.78 8.68
CA PRO A 95 0.83 5.01 8.84
C PRO A 95 2.34 4.74 8.79
N PHE A 96 3.07 5.49 7.98
CA PHE A 96 4.53 5.32 7.83
C PHE A 96 5.29 5.81 9.07
N SER A 97 4.66 6.63 9.90
CA SER A 97 5.18 7.04 11.22
C SER A 97 5.22 5.94 12.28
N LYS A 98 4.72 4.73 11.99
CA LYS A 98 4.77 3.59 12.93
C LYS A 98 5.65 2.47 12.38
N ASP A 99 6.91 2.46 12.79
CA ASP A 99 7.90 1.43 12.42
C ASP A 99 7.39 -0.01 12.63
N GLU A 100 6.67 -0.26 13.72
CA GLU A 100 6.12 -1.60 14.00
C GLU A 100 5.07 -2.01 12.98
N ALA A 101 4.22 -1.09 12.53
CA ALA A 101 3.22 -1.35 11.49
C ALA A 101 3.89 -1.62 10.15
N LEU A 102 4.96 -0.90 9.82
CA LEU A 102 5.75 -1.14 8.60
C LEU A 102 6.45 -2.50 8.61
N ARG A 103 7.06 -2.89 9.74
CA ARG A 103 7.69 -4.21 9.87
C ARG A 103 6.68 -5.35 9.80
N ASN A 104 5.49 -5.17 10.37
CA ASN A 104 4.43 -6.16 10.27
C ASN A 104 3.91 -6.26 8.83
N LEU A 105 3.78 -5.14 8.13
CA LEU A 105 3.41 -5.12 6.72
C LEU A 105 4.38 -5.94 5.89
N ILE A 106 5.69 -5.69 6.01
CA ILE A 106 6.73 -6.43 5.27
C ILE A 106 6.66 -7.95 5.48
N ARG A 107 6.16 -8.41 6.64
CA ARG A 107 5.98 -9.84 6.92
C ARG A 107 4.68 -10.42 6.36
N ASP A 108 3.70 -9.57 6.09
CA ASP A 108 2.37 -9.95 5.63
C ASP A 108 2.22 -9.91 4.09
N VAL A 109 3.06 -9.12 3.38
CA VAL A 109 3.12 -9.05 1.91
C VAL A 109 4.08 -10.06 1.29
#